data_AF-A0A3C1LNT5-F1
#
_entry.id   AF-A0A3C1LNT5-F1
#
_cell.length_a   1.000
_cell.length_b   1.000
_cell.length_c   1.000
_cell.angle_alpha   90.00
_cell.angle_beta   90.00
_cell.angle_gamma   90.00
#
_symmetry.space_group_name_H-M   'P 1'
#
loop_
_entity.id
_entity.type
_entity.pdbx_description
1 polymer ?
#
loop_
_entity_poly.entity_id
_entity_poly.type
_entity_poly.pdbx_seq_one_letter_code
_entity_poly.pdbx_strand_id
1 'polypeptide(L)'
;MKTAISLLVLLLICGVFWAQEVVFEHYESGTDIWVLVPYSSISFKKGMDYADCQLSLEIKGEKKKQKASFSSKLHIPKRDWLQDTAIPVKFTTALAKDSYKLTLQLRNLNLGKKVKISRNFSLGDYTPIGEAWVLAEREERRFLPGDLAALDEGLSGCVIAQKFSIAVDSLSVEVGD
;
A
#
# COMPACT_ATOMS: atom_id res chain seq x y z
N MET A 1 25.08 23.09 -21.81
CA MET A 1 25.28 21.63 -21.68
C MET A 1 25.10 21.09 -20.27
N LYS A 2 25.62 21.74 -19.21
CA LYS A 2 25.46 21.26 -17.81
C LYS A 2 23.99 21.17 -17.34
N THR A 3 23.14 22.11 -17.74
CA THR A 3 21.70 22.15 -17.41
C THR A 3 20.88 21.04 -18.08
N ALA A 4 21.19 20.70 -19.33
CA ALA A 4 20.52 19.62 -20.07
C ALA A 4 20.82 18.23 -19.48
N ILE A 5 22.06 18.01 -19.03
CA ILE A 5 22.46 16.75 -18.36
C ILE A 5 21.78 16.64 -17.00
N SER A 6 21.72 17.74 -16.22
CA SER A 6 21.03 17.74 -14.93
C SER A 6 19.52 17.45 -15.07
N LEU A 7 18.89 17.95 -16.13
CA LEU A 7 17.47 17.70 -16.41
C LEU A 7 17.23 16.23 -16.82
N LEU A 8 18.13 15.66 -17.63
CA LEU A 8 18.06 14.25 -18.05
C LEU A 8 18.27 13.30 -16.87
N VAL A 9 19.20 13.64 -15.97
CA VAL A 9 19.45 12.88 -14.72
C VAL A 9 18.23 12.99 -13.79
N LEU A 10 17.61 14.17 -13.66
CA LEU A 10 16.39 14.34 -12.88
C LEU A 10 15.22 13.51 -13.44
N LEU A 11 15.02 13.53 -14.76
CA LEU A 11 13.99 12.72 -15.45
C LEU A 11 14.24 11.21 -15.31
N LEU A 12 15.51 10.78 -15.34
CA LEU A 12 15.90 9.37 -15.11
C LEU A 12 15.66 8.92 -13.66
N ILE A 13 15.80 9.81 -12.68
CA ILE A 13 15.55 9.50 -11.26
C ILE A 13 14.03 9.49 -10.96
N CYS A 14 13.26 10.39 -11.57
CA CYS A 14 11.80 10.44 -11.38
C CYS A 14 11.06 9.24 -12.00
N GLY A 15 11.60 8.61 -13.05
CA GLY A 15 10.95 7.48 -13.73
C GLY A 15 10.95 6.14 -12.97
N VAL A 16 11.71 6.02 -11.88
CA VAL A 16 11.92 4.74 -11.17
C VAL A 16 11.09 4.60 -9.89
N PHE A 17 10.38 5.65 -9.47
CA PHE A 17 9.49 5.58 -8.32
C PHE A 17 8.10 5.07 -8.74
N TRP A 18 8.05 3.80 -9.12
CA TRP A 18 6.80 3.04 -9.04
C TRP A 18 6.59 2.73 -7.55
N ALA A 19 6.15 3.74 -6.81
CA ALA A 19 5.84 3.66 -5.39
C ALA A 19 4.55 2.83 -5.20
N GLN A 20 4.66 1.52 -5.36
CA GLN A 20 3.81 0.63 -4.58
C GLN A 20 4.45 0.58 -3.20
N GLU A 21 3.89 1.37 -2.30
CA GLU A 21 4.35 1.45 -0.93
C GLU A 21 3.91 0.19 -0.20
N VAL A 22 4.92 -0.58 0.22
CA VAL A 22 4.74 -1.66 1.17
C VAL A 22 5.36 -1.19 2.47
N VAL A 23 4.53 -1.06 3.51
CA VAL A 23 4.94 -0.68 4.87
C VAL A 23 4.90 -1.91 5.76
N PHE A 24 5.92 -2.04 6.60
CA PHE A 24 6.08 -3.16 7.52
C PHE A 24 6.15 -2.62 8.95
N GLU A 25 5.33 -3.18 9.82
CA GLU A 25 5.29 -2.78 11.22
C GLU A 25 5.34 -4.04 12.08
N HIS A 26 6.34 -4.13 12.96
CA HIS A 26 6.61 -5.32 13.75
C HIS A 26 6.03 -5.15 15.16
N TYR A 27 5.09 -6.00 15.55
CA TYR A 27 4.46 -5.97 16.87
C TYR A 27 4.59 -7.33 17.56
N GLU A 28 4.35 -7.38 18.86
CA GLU A 28 4.26 -8.64 19.61
C GLU A 28 3.19 -9.57 19.02
N SER A 29 2.05 -9.01 18.59
CA SER A 29 0.96 -9.76 17.94
C SER A 29 1.33 -10.32 16.56
N GLY A 30 2.46 -9.90 15.98
CA GLY A 30 2.86 -10.21 14.62
C GLY A 30 3.27 -8.97 13.81
N THR A 31 3.66 -9.20 12.57
CA THR A 31 4.06 -8.15 11.63
C THR A 31 2.89 -7.79 10.73
N ASP A 32 2.48 -6.53 10.78
CA ASP A 32 1.51 -5.95 9.87
C ASP A 32 2.23 -5.50 8.59
N ILE A 33 1.63 -5.84 7.44
CA ILE A 33 2.16 -5.56 6.12
C ILE A 33 1.06 -4.84 5.35
N TRP A 34 1.22 -3.54 5.22
CA TRP A 34 0.33 -2.70 4.44
C TRP A 34 0.83 -2.63 3.01
N VAL A 35 -0.02 -3.01 2.07
CA VAL A 35 0.23 -2.85 0.65
C VAL A 35 -0.71 -1.77 0.12
N LEU A 36 -0.14 -0.67 -0.34
CA LEU A 36 -0.88 0.39 -1.01
C LEU A 36 -0.85 0.12 -2.50
N VAL A 37 -2.00 -0.16 -3.09
CA VAL A 37 -2.13 -0.33 -4.54
C VAL A 37 -2.59 1.00 -5.14
N PRO A 38 -1.72 1.79 -5.79
CA PRO A 38 -2.14 3.05 -6.39
C PRO A 38 -3.22 2.80 -7.44
N TYR A 39 -4.29 3.58 -7.41
CA TYR A 39 -5.39 3.42 -8.36
C TYR A 39 -4.94 3.62 -9.81
N SER A 40 -3.97 4.52 -10.03
CA SER A 40 -3.29 4.74 -11.31
C SER A 40 -2.59 3.50 -11.88
N SER A 41 -2.28 2.50 -11.05
CA SER A 41 -1.70 1.23 -11.50
C SER A 41 -2.74 0.25 -12.09
N ILE A 42 -4.03 0.54 -11.92
CA ILE A 42 -5.14 -0.32 -12.36
C ILE A 42 -5.52 0.01 -13.81
N SER A 43 -5.58 -1.03 -14.64
CA SER A 43 -6.02 -0.90 -16.03
C SER A 43 -7.42 -1.47 -16.18
N PHE A 44 -8.33 -0.70 -16.78
CA PHE A 44 -9.71 -1.11 -17.02
C PHE A 44 -9.88 -1.57 -18.47
N LYS A 45 -10.51 -2.73 -18.67
CA LYS A 45 -10.85 -3.20 -20.03
C LYS A 45 -11.91 -2.27 -20.64
N LYS A 46 -11.83 -2.04 -21.95
CA LYS A 46 -12.82 -1.23 -22.67
C LYS A 46 -14.24 -1.76 -22.43
N GLY A 47 -15.15 -0.87 -22.04
CA GLY A 47 -16.55 -1.21 -21.77
C GLY A 47 -16.81 -1.89 -20.42
N MET A 48 -15.80 -1.99 -19.54
CA MET A 48 -15.98 -2.48 -18.17
C MET A 48 -15.91 -1.33 -17.16
N ASP A 49 -16.80 -1.38 -16.17
CA ASP A 49 -16.89 -0.41 -15.08
C ASP A 49 -16.12 -0.85 -13.83
N TYR A 50 -15.36 -1.94 -13.93
CA TYR A 50 -14.52 -2.46 -12.86
C TYR A 50 -13.34 -3.24 -13.41
N ALA A 51 -12.37 -3.50 -12.54
CA ALA A 51 -11.24 -4.39 -12.76
C ALA A 51 -11.17 -5.44 -11.65
N ASP A 52 -11.17 -6.72 -12.03
CA ASP A 52 -10.86 -7.79 -11.09
C ASP A 52 -9.35 -8.01 -11.06
N CYS A 53 -8.77 -7.84 -9.88
CA CYS A 53 -7.35 -7.99 -9.66
C CYS A 53 -7.08 -9.06 -8.60
N GLN A 54 -5.94 -9.72 -8.71
CA GLN A 54 -5.40 -10.61 -7.69
C GLN A 54 -4.07 -10.03 -7.21
N LEU A 55 -4.01 -9.69 -5.93
CA LEU A 55 -2.80 -9.30 -5.23
C LEU A 55 -2.23 -10.52 -4.52
N SER A 56 -1.01 -10.91 -4.84
CA SER A 56 -0.29 -12.01 -4.20
C SER A 56 0.99 -11.49 -3.57
N LEU A 57 1.27 -11.96 -2.35
CA LEU A 57 2.43 -11.55 -1.57
C LEU A 57 3.16 -12.81 -1.11
N GLU A 58 4.45 -12.91 -1.38
CA GLU A 58 5.29 -14.01 -0.91
C GLU A 58 6.46 -13.43 -0.11
N ILE A 59 6.74 -14.00 1.06
CA ILE A 59 7.86 -13.63 1.92
C ILE A 59 8.80 -14.82 2.03
N LYS A 60 10.08 -14.58 1.74
CA LYS A 60 11.16 -15.54 1.92
C LYS A 60 12.15 -14.99 2.94
N GLY A 61 12.61 -15.82 3.86
CA GLY A 61 13.70 -15.49 4.78
C GLY A 61 15.06 -15.82 4.18
N GLU A 62 16.08 -15.85 5.03
CA GLU A 62 17.41 -16.34 4.64
C GLU A 62 17.35 -17.75 4.03
N LYS A 63 18.31 -18.05 3.14
CA LYS A 63 18.37 -19.30 2.35
C LYS A 63 17.16 -19.55 1.44
N LYS A 64 16.40 -18.50 1.08
CA LYS A 64 15.24 -18.54 0.17
C LYS A 64 14.07 -19.42 0.67
N LYS A 65 14.04 -19.77 1.96
CA LYS A 65 12.92 -20.52 2.55
C LYS A 65 11.68 -19.63 2.63
N GLN A 66 10.55 -20.10 2.10
CA GLN A 66 9.28 -19.40 2.21
C GLN A 66 8.83 -19.34 3.68
N LYS A 67 8.47 -18.14 4.11
CA LYS A 67 8.02 -17.83 5.48
C LYS A 67 6.54 -17.52 5.53
N ALA A 68 6.02 -16.83 4.51
CA ALA A 68 4.59 -16.55 4.39
C ALA A 68 4.18 -16.39 2.91
N SER A 69 2.90 -16.63 2.62
CA SER A 69 2.31 -16.38 1.32
C SER A 69 0.84 -16.01 1.46
N PHE A 70 0.41 -14.98 0.75
CA PHE A 70 -0.95 -14.45 0.80
C PHE A 70 -1.49 -14.22 -0.61
N SER A 71 -2.81 -14.26 -0.73
CA SER A 71 -3.53 -13.86 -1.92
C SER A 71 -4.82 -13.16 -1.54
N SER A 72 -5.07 -12.00 -2.11
CA SER A 72 -6.32 -11.26 -1.99
C SER A 72 -6.90 -10.98 -3.38
N LYS A 73 -8.22 -11.09 -3.51
CA LYS A 73 -8.96 -10.69 -4.71
C LYS A 73 -9.51 -9.29 -4.47
N LEU A 74 -9.29 -8.39 -5.43
CA LEU A 74 -9.72 -7.01 -5.39
C LEU A 74 -10.69 -6.78 -6.53
N HIS A 75 -11.89 -6.29 -6.21
CA HIS A 75 -12.87 -5.85 -7.19
C HIS A 75 -12.91 -4.33 -7.14
N ILE A 76 -12.28 -3.70 -8.13
CA ILE A 76 -11.97 -2.27 -8.12
C ILE A 76 -12.89 -1.57 -9.10
N PRO A 77 -13.78 -0.66 -8.66
CA PRO A 77 -14.67 0.04 -9.57
C PRO A 77 -13.92 1.12 -10.35
N LYS A 78 -14.40 1.42 -11.55
CA LYS A 78 -13.92 2.52 -12.37
C LYS A 78 -14.65 3.81 -11.96
N ARG A 79 -14.03 4.56 -11.05
CA ARG A 79 -14.51 5.85 -10.54
C ARG A 79 -13.45 6.93 -10.69
N ASP A 80 -13.89 8.15 -10.97
CA ASP A 80 -13.01 9.31 -11.12
C ASP A 80 -12.54 9.82 -9.75
N TRP A 81 -13.35 9.67 -8.71
CA TRP A 81 -12.97 10.06 -7.34
C TRP A 81 -11.91 9.14 -6.71
N LEU A 82 -11.60 7.99 -7.33
CA LEU A 82 -10.48 7.13 -6.94
C LEU A 82 -9.17 7.54 -7.61
N GLN A 83 -9.17 8.50 -8.54
CA GLN A 83 -7.94 9.01 -9.13
C GLN A 83 -7.04 9.59 -8.03
N ASP A 84 -5.74 9.34 -8.17
CA ASP A 84 -4.72 9.76 -7.19
C ASP A 84 -4.91 9.22 -5.76
N THR A 85 -5.72 8.16 -5.59
CA THR A 85 -5.85 7.42 -4.33
C THR A 85 -5.10 6.08 -4.38
N ALA A 86 -4.99 5.41 -3.23
CA ALA A 86 -4.52 4.03 -3.15
C ALA A 86 -5.54 3.11 -2.48
N ILE A 87 -5.56 1.85 -2.89
CA ILE A 87 -6.39 0.80 -2.31
C ILE A 87 -5.55 0.06 -1.26
N PRO A 88 -5.82 0.21 0.03
CA PRO A 88 -5.03 -0.40 1.09
C PRO A 88 -5.41 -1.88 1.25
N VAL A 89 -4.41 -2.75 1.28
CA VAL A 89 -4.57 -4.17 1.59
C VAL A 89 -3.64 -4.52 2.73
N LYS A 90 -4.22 -4.92 3.86
CA LYS A 90 -3.47 -5.32 5.06
C LYS A 90 -3.33 -6.84 5.11
N PHE A 91 -2.11 -7.31 5.32
CA PHE A 91 -1.81 -8.69 5.73
C PHE A 91 -1.13 -8.67 7.09
N THR A 92 -1.29 -9.74 7.86
CA THR A 92 -0.64 -9.89 9.17
C THR A 92 -0.05 -11.28 9.28
N THR A 93 1.20 -11.37 9.75
CA THR A 93 1.90 -12.66 9.91
C THR A 93 2.93 -12.63 11.02
N ALA A 94 3.14 -13.77 11.68
CA ALA A 94 4.24 -13.92 12.62
C ALA A 94 5.57 -14.03 11.85
N LEU A 95 6.47 -13.08 12.05
CA LEU A 95 7.83 -13.08 11.53
C LEU A 95 8.77 -12.78 12.70
N ALA A 96 9.93 -13.45 12.73
CA ALA A 96 10.97 -13.16 13.71
C ALA A 96 11.82 -11.96 13.28
N LYS A 97 12.58 -11.39 14.21
CA LYS A 97 13.65 -10.43 13.93
C LYS A 97 14.69 -11.06 12.99
N ASP A 98 14.66 -10.68 11.72
CA ASP A 98 15.49 -11.26 10.65
C ASP A 98 15.39 -10.41 9.37
N SER A 99 16.17 -10.76 8.34
CA SER A 99 16.09 -10.21 6.99
C SER A 99 15.26 -11.08 6.06
N TYR A 100 14.45 -10.43 5.23
CA TYR A 100 13.48 -11.05 4.36
C TYR A 100 13.51 -10.45 2.95
N LYS A 101 13.02 -11.24 1.99
CA LYS A 101 12.67 -10.80 0.65
C LYS A 101 11.17 -10.94 0.46
N LEU A 102 10.50 -9.82 0.19
CA LEU A 102 9.12 -9.77 -0.23
C LEU A 102 9.03 -9.78 -1.76
N THR A 103 8.07 -10.52 -2.28
CA THR A 103 7.65 -10.50 -3.68
C THR A 103 6.17 -10.20 -3.74
N LEU A 104 5.81 -9.05 -4.31
CA LEU A 104 4.44 -8.65 -4.55
C LEU A 104 4.09 -8.86 -6.02
N GLN A 105 2.90 -9.34 -6.31
CA GLN A 105 2.39 -9.47 -7.66
C GLN A 105 0.93 -9.00 -7.71
N LEU A 106 0.66 -8.01 -8.53
CA LEU A 106 -0.69 -7.58 -8.88
C LEU A 106 -1.01 -8.07 -10.29
N ARG A 107 -2.03 -8.92 -10.42
CA ARG A 107 -2.50 -9.45 -11.70
C ARG A 107 -3.90 -8.94 -12.00
N ASN A 108 -4.08 -8.26 -13.12
CA ASN A 108 -5.39 -7.99 -13.67
C ASN A 108 -5.94 -9.26 -14.33
N LEU A 109 -7.08 -9.75 -13.84
CA LEU A 109 -7.65 -11.02 -14.27
C LEU A 109 -8.36 -10.90 -15.63
N ASN A 110 -8.88 -9.73 -15.97
CA ASN A 110 -9.61 -9.50 -17.23
C ASN A 110 -8.66 -9.22 -18.42
N LEU A 111 -7.47 -8.67 -18.16
CA LEU A 111 -6.48 -8.27 -19.17
C LEU A 111 -5.23 -9.15 -19.20
N GLY A 112 -5.02 -9.99 -18.19
CA GLY A 112 -3.82 -10.84 -18.05
C GLY A 112 -2.53 -10.07 -17.71
N LYS A 113 -2.57 -8.73 -17.66
CA LYS A 113 -1.43 -7.88 -17.27
C LYS A 113 -1.01 -8.19 -15.83
N LYS A 114 0.29 -8.37 -15.61
CA LYS A 114 0.89 -8.60 -14.30
C LYS A 114 1.95 -7.56 -14.02
N VAL A 115 1.93 -7.00 -12.82
CA VAL A 115 3.00 -6.17 -12.28
C VAL A 115 3.59 -6.94 -11.11
N LYS A 116 4.92 -7.02 -11.06
CA LYS A 116 5.65 -7.74 -10.02
C LYS A 116 6.73 -6.84 -9.45
N ILE A 117 6.76 -6.74 -8.12
CA ILE A 117 7.77 -5.99 -7.38
C ILE A 117 8.43 -6.93 -6.39
N SER A 118 9.71 -6.69 -6.13
CA SER A 118 10.44 -7.43 -5.10
C SER A 118 11.30 -6.46 -4.30
N ARG A 119 11.22 -6.55 -2.98
CA ARG A 119 11.95 -5.68 -2.06
C ARG A 119 12.55 -6.52 -0.93
N ASN A 120 13.76 -6.18 -0.52
CA ASN A 120 14.32 -6.73 0.71
C ASN A 120 13.92 -5.81 1.88
N PHE A 121 13.64 -6.40 3.04
CA PHE A 121 13.35 -5.68 4.28
C PHE A 121 13.92 -6.46 5.46
N SER A 122 14.18 -5.77 6.56
CA SER A 122 14.66 -6.38 7.80
C SER A 122 13.74 -5.97 8.93
N LEU A 123 13.40 -6.93 9.80
CA LEU A 123 12.64 -6.66 11.01
C LEU A 123 13.61 -6.55 12.19
N GLY A 124 13.48 -5.44 12.92
CA GLY A 124 14.22 -5.16 14.13
C GLY A 124 13.41 -5.50 15.38
N ASP A 125 13.56 -4.67 16.41
CA ASP A 125 12.68 -4.71 17.58
C ASP A 125 11.26 -4.21 17.22
N TYR A 126 10.33 -4.31 18.15
CA TYR A 126 8.95 -3.91 17.90
C TYR A 126 8.83 -2.42 17.56
N THR A 127 7.98 -2.11 16.59
CA THR A 127 7.55 -0.77 16.21
C THR A 127 6.81 -0.15 17.40
N PRO A 128 7.39 0.86 18.08
CA PRO A 128 6.78 1.42 19.29
C PRO A 128 5.46 2.12 18.96
N ILE A 129 5.49 2.95 17.92
CA ILE A 129 4.35 3.70 17.39
C ILE A 129 4.32 3.43 15.88
N GLY A 130 3.21 2.83 15.41
CA GLY A 130 2.96 2.59 14.00
C GLY A 130 2.65 3.86 13.24
N GLU A 131 2.68 3.77 11.93
CA GLU A 131 2.24 4.81 11.02
C GLU A 131 0.73 5.06 11.21
N ALA A 132 0.35 6.34 11.14
CA ALA A 132 -1.04 6.75 11.19
C ALA A 132 -1.62 6.72 9.78
N TRP A 133 -2.69 5.96 9.60
CA TRP A 133 -3.36 5.77 8.32
C TRP A 133 -4.70 6.49 8.32
N VAL A 134 -4.96 7.30 7.29
CA VAL A 134 -6.27 7.92 7.09
C VAL A 134 -7.05 7.15 6.03
N LEU A 135 -8.01 6.36 6.44
CA LEU A 135 -8.80 5.49 5.57
C LEU A 135 -10.17 6.12 5.32
N ALA A 136 -10.36 6.68 4.13
CA ALA A 136 -11.64 7.21 3.68
C ALA A 136 -12.54 6.08 3.17
N GLU A 137 -13.86 6.26 3.31
CA GLU A 137 -14.87 5.31 2.84
C GLU A 137 -15.91 6.02 1.97
N ARG A 138 -16.20 5.45 0.80
CA ARG A 138 -17.25 5.88 -0.13
C ARG A 138 -17.73 4.69 -0.93
N GLU A 139 -19.05 4.55 -1.14
CA GLU A 139 -19.65 3.41 -1.86
C GLU A 139 -19.19 2.03 -1.29
N GLU A 140 -19.09 1.90 0.04
CA GLU A 140 -18.60 0.70 0.74
C GLU A 140 -17.16 0.30 0.37
N ARG A 141 -16.38 1.23 -0.20
CA ARG A 141 -14.97 1.05 -0.55
C ARG A 141 -14.10 1.91 0.35
N ARG A 142 -13.09 1.26 0.94
CA ARG A 142 -12.03 1.96 1.67
C ARG A 142 -10.85 2.24 0.77
N PHE A 143 -10.31 3.44 0.90
CA PHE A 143 -9.16 3.91 0.15
C PHE A 143 -8.32 4.87 1.00
N LEU A 144 -7.04 4.97 0.65
CA LEU A 144 -6.14 5.97 1.17
C LEU A 144 -6.20 7.17 0.22
N PRO A 145 -6.67 8.35 0.67
CA PRO A 145 -6.73 9.53 -0.16
C PRO A 145 -5.34 10.11 -0.39
N GLY A 146 -5.08 10.61 -1.61
CA GLY A 146 -3.83 11.33 -1.91
C GLY A 146 -3.82 12.76 -1.36
N ASP A 147 -5.00 13.37 -1.23
CA ASP A 147 -5.22 14.65 -0.59
C ASP A 147 -6.61 14.63 0.07
N LEU A 148 -6.69 14.98 1.36
CA LEU A 148 -7.95 15.04 2.11
C LEU A 148 -8.82 16.21 1.65
N ALA A 149 -8.21 17.33 1.24
CA ALA A 149 -8.93 18.51 0.77
C ALA A 149 -9.59 18.30 -0.60
N ALA A 150 -9.07 17.34 -1.38
CA ALA A 150 -9.59 16.97 -2.70
C ALA A 150 -10.74 15.95 -2.63
N LEU A 151 -11.10 15.43 -1.45
CA LEU A 151 -12.22 14.52 -1.30
C LEU A 151 -13.53 15.32 -1.18
N ASP A 152 -14.30 15.31 -2.26
CA ASP A 152 -15.64 15.91 -2.38
C ASP A 152 -16.65 15.49 -1.30
N GLU A 153 -17.81 16.15 -1.32
CA GLU A 153 -19.06 15.65 -0.74
C GLU A 153 -19.37 14.21 -1.22
N GLY A 154 -19.67 13.32 -0.28
CA GLY A 154 -20.04 11.93 -0.58
C GLY A 154 -19.19 10.86 0.12
N LEU A 155 -18.25 11.24 0.98
CA LEU A 155 -17.65 10.30 1.94
C LEU A 155 -18.74 9.76 2.87
N SER A 156 -18.81 8.44 3.00
CA SER A 156 -19.65 7.78 4.00
C SER A 156 -18.94 7.63 5.35
N GLY A 157 -17.62 7.76 5.38
CA GLY A 157 -16.84 7.74 6.62
C GLY A 157 -15.36 8.00 6.39
N CYS A 158 -14.65 8.24 7.50
CA CYS A 158 -13.20 8.34 7.53
C CYS A 158 -12.70 7.78 8.86
N VAL A 159 -11.67 6.94 8.82
CA VAL A 159 -11.08 6.30 10.01
C VAL A 159 -9.59 6.61 10.05
N ILE A 160 -9.13 7.11 11.19
CA ILE A 160 -7.71 7.16 11.51
C ILE A 160 -7.34 5.84 12.20
N ALA A 161 -6.41 5.09 11.62
CA ALA A 161 -5.93 3.83 12.16
C ALA A 161 -4.45 3.95 12.51
N GLN A 162 -4.11 3.67 13.76
CA GLN A 162 -2.73 3.62 14.25
C GLN A 162 -2.61 2.50 15.28
N LYS A 163 -1.45 1.87 15.36
CA LYS A 163 -1.19 0.76 16.28
C LYS A 163 0.07 1.03 17.10
N PHE A 164 0.04 0.64 18.36
CA PHE A 164 1.09 0.90 19.34
C PHE A 164 1.58 -0.41 19.96
N SER A 165 2.89 -0.55 20.15
CA SER A 165 3.48 -1.62 20.98
C SER A 165 3.74 -1.17 22.42
N ILE A 166 3.47 0.10 22.71
CA ILE A 166 3.65 0.71 24.02
C ILE A 166 2.29 1.08 24.61
N ALA A 167 2.23 1.20 25.94
CA ALA A 167 1.06 1.75 26.60
C ALA A 167 0.82 3.19 26.10
N VAL A 168 -0.43 3.49 25.77
CA VAL A 168 -0.85 4.82 25.33
C VAL A 168 -1.49 5.51 26.52
N ASP A 169 -0.84 6.55 27.03
CA ASP A 169 -1.34 7.30 28.17
C ASP A 169 -2.44 8.29 27.78
N SER A 170 -2.31 8.93 26.61
CA SER A 170 -3.32 9.83 26.05
C SER A 170 -3.19 9.92 24.52
N LEU A 171 -4.30 10.26 23.86
CA LEU A 171 -4.35 10.50 22.42
C LEU A 171 -5.16 11.78 22.18
N SER A 172 -4.55 12.77 21.55
CA SER A 172 -5.21 13.99 21.08
C SER A 172 -5.40 13.93 19.57
N VAL A 173 -6.56 14.39 19.10
CA VAL A 173 -6.83 14.60 17.68
C VAL A 173 -7.19 16.06 17.52
N GLU A 174 -6.37 16.78 16.77
CA GLU A 174 -6.61 18.18 16.43
C GLU A 174 -6.97 18.27 14.96
N VAL A 175 -8.08 18.96 14.67
CA VAL A 175 -8.46 19.32 13.31
C VAL A 175 -7.90 20.72 13.09
N GLY A 176 -6.93 20.85 12.19
CA GLY A 176 -6.37 22.14 11.82
C GLY A 176 -7.41 22.99 11.08
N ASP A 177 -7.40 24.31 11.34
CA ASP A 177 -8.23 25.30 10.65
C ASP A 177 -7.87 25.46 9.16
#